data_AF-A0A1C9CAK2-F1
#
_entry.id   AF-A0A1C9CAK2-F1
#
_cell.length_a   1.000
_cell.length_b   1.000
_cell.length_c   1.000
_cell.angle_alpha   90.00
_cell.angle_beta   90.00
_cell.angle_gamma   90.00
#
_symmetry.space_group_name_H-M   'P 1'
#
loop_
_entity.id
_entity.type
_entity.pdbx_description
1 polymer ?
#
loop_
_entity_poly.entity_id
_entity_poly.type
_entity_poly.pdbx_seq_one_letter_code
_entity_poly.pdbx_strand_id
1 'polypeptide(L)'
;MLKYYFAVASQKFLFEEEPLEEILRERINYYKSINKPIDFWILRNSSLINFPHLINIKKTINQPISAIVSYNLHFINWIKLRVGFVLVGECYGPPISCYDINLNKSNYYRYDNLII
;
A
#
# COMPACT_ATOMS: atom_id res chain seq x y z
N MET A 1 9.28 -18.25 3.36
CA MET A 1 9.41 -16.81 3.04
C MET A 1 8.02 -16.19 3.08
N LEU A 2 7.85 -15.00 3.68
CA LEU A 2 6.56 -14.31 3.69
C LEU A 2 6.33 -13.65 2.33
N LYS A 3 5.11 -13.77 1.81
CA LYS A 3 4.68 -13.21 0.53
C LYS A 3 3.76 -12.03 0.81
N TYR A 4 4.03 -10.90 0.16
CA TYR A 4 3.20 -9.71 0.22
C TYR A 4 2.74 -9.36 -1.18
N TYR A 5 1.59 -8.72 -1.23
CA TYR A 5 1.01 -8.13 -2.42
C TYR A 5 0.91 -6.63 -2.21
N PHE A 6 1.09 -5.86 -3.26
CA PHE A 6 0.97 -4.41 -3.18
C PHE A 6 0.17 -3.84 -4.34
N ALA A 7 -0.45 -2.69 -4.09
CA ALA A 7 -1.02 -1.79 -5.09
C ALA A 7 -0.30 -0.43 -4.97
N VAL A 8 0.27 0.06 -6.06
CA VAL A 8 1.11 1.26 -6.11
C VAL A 8 0.50 2.26 -7.09
N ALA A 9 0.41 3.51 -6.67
CA ALA A 9 0.06 4.65 -7.53
C ALA A 9 0.69 5.93 -6.99
N SER A 10 0.48 7.05 -7.67
CA SER A 10 0.91 8.33 -7.14
C SER A 10 0.20 8.65 -5.83
N GLN A 11 0.90 9.37 -4.96
CA GLN A 11 0.36 9.84 -3.70
C GLN A 11 -0.86 10.75 -3.94
N LYS A 12 -0.76 11.65 -4.92
CA LYS A 12 -1.88 12.51 -5.31
C LYS A 12 -3.13 11.71 -5.67
N PHE A 13 -2.98 10.71 -6.54
CA PHE A 13 -4.10 9.85 -6.94
C PHE A 13 -4.74 9.14 -5.75
N LEU A 14 -3.92 8.53 -4.89
CA LEU A 14 -4.41 7.73 -3.76
C LEU A 14 -5.05 8.55 -2.63
N PHE A 15 -4.68 9.82 -2.43
CA PHE A 15 -5.16 10.60 -1.28
C PHE A 15 -6.01 11.82 -1.65
N GLU A 16 -5.92 12.33 -2.88
CA GLU A 16 -6.66 13.53 -3.30
C GLU A 16 -7.76 13.23 -4.32
N GLU A 17 -7.55 12.26 -5.20
CA GLU A 17 -8.47 11.98 -6.32
C GLU A 17 -9.44 10.83 -6.02
N GLU A 18 -9.03 9.87 -5.19
CA GLU A 18 -9.83 8.70 -4.82
C GLU A 18 -10.29 8.74 -3.35
N PRO A 19 -11.48 8.19 -3.02
CA PRO A 19 -11.97 8.07 -1.64
C PRO A 19 -11.30 6.91 -0.89
N LEU A 20 -9.97 6.77 -1.02
CA LEU A 20 -9.21 5.65 -0.45
C LEU A 20 -9.29 5.63 1.08
N GLU A 21 -9.25 6.81 1.71
CA GLU A 21 -9.37 6.93 3.15
C GLU A 21 -10.64 6.27 3.68
N GLU A 22 -11.79 6.63 3.10
CA GLU A 22 -13.10 6.08 3.46
C GLU A 22 -13.11 4.56 3.34
N ILE A 23 -12.66 4.06 2.17
CA ILE A 23 -12.55 2.64 1.86
C ILE A 23 -11.75 1.88 2.93
N LEU A 24 -10.61 2.43 3.35
CA LEU A 24 -9.75 1.78 4.32
C LEU A 24 -10.29 1.90 5.74
N ARG A 25 -10.92 3.02 6.09
CA ARG A 25 -11.59 3.22 7.38
C ARG A 25 -12.73 2.23 7.57
N GLU A 26 -13.61 2.10 6.58
CA GLU A 26 -14.68 1.10 6.57
C GLU A 26 -14.12 -0.31 6.72
N ARG A 27 -13.03 -0.63 6.01
CA ARG A 27 -12.38 -1.95 6.09
C ARG A 27 -11.79 -2.22 7.47
N ILE A 28 -11.16 -1.23 8.10
CA ILE A 28 -10.65 -1.34 9.49
C ILE A 28 -11.80 -1.60 10.45
N ASN A 29 -12.90 -0.85 10.32
CA ASN A 29 -14.09 -1.03 11.15
C ASN A 29 -14.68 -2.43 10.97
N TYR A 30 -14.76 -2.92 9.73
CA TYR A 30 -15.15 -4.30 9.45
C TYR A 30 -14.23 -5.30 10.14
N TYR A 31 -12.90 -5.16 10.01
CA TYR A 31 -11.94 -6.06 10.65
C TYR A 31 -12.08 -6.07 12.18
N LYS A 32 -12.24 -4.90 12.79
CA LYS A 32 -12.53 -4.75 14.23
C LYS A 32 -13.83 -5.47 14.61
N SER A 33 -14.89 -5.32 13.83
CA SER A 33 -16.20 -5.96 14.12
C SER A 33 -16.16 -7.48 14.11
N ILE A 34 -15.24 -8.09 13.35
CA ILE A 34 -15.06 -9.54 13.27
C ILE A 34 -13.83 -10.05 14.05
N ASN A 35 -13.22 -9.22 14.92
CA ASN A 35 -11.99 -9.53 15.65
C ASN A 35 -10.84 -10.04 14.77
N LYS A 36 -10.75 -9.55 13.53
CA LYS A 36 -9.70 -9.91 12.59
C LYS A 36 -8.51 -8.96 12.74
N PRO A 37 -7.26 -9.46 12.89
CA PRO A 37 -6.08 -8.61 12.90
C PRO A 37 -5.88 -7.93 11.53
N ILE A 38 -5.45 -6.66 11.56
CA ILE A 38 -5.14 -5.91 10.35
C ILE A 38 -3.98 -6.58 9.61
N ASP A 39 -4.23 -6.90 8.34
CA ASP A 39 -3.29 -7.59 7.43
C ASP A 39 -2.81 -6.69 6.28
N PHE A 40 -2.97 -5.36 6.42
CA PHE A 40 -2.61 -4.39 5.40
C PHE A 40 -2.08 -3.07 5.96
N TRP A 41 -1.30 -2.34 5.15
CA TRP A 41 -0.67 -1.07 5.49
C TRP A 41 -0.60 -0.13 4.29
N ILE A 42 -0.44 1.16 4.58
CA ILE A 42 -0.09 2.18 3.58
C ILE A 42 1.35 2.62 3.80
N LEU A 43 2.11 2.67 2.70
CA LEU A 43 3.47 3.20 2.64
C LEU A 43 3.44 4.50 1.83
N ARG A 44 3.69 5.62 2.50
CA ARG A 44 3.94 6.90 1.81
C ARG A 44 5.39 6.98 1.35
N ASN A 45 5.63 7.69 0.24
CA ASN A 45 6.96 7.83 -0.37
C ASN A 45 7.68 6.47 -0.53
N SER A 46 6.95 5.48 -1.01
CA SER A 46 7.42 4.10 -1.06
C SER A 46 8.53 3.92 -2.10
N SER A 47 9.66 3.34 -1.71
CA SER A 47 10.70 2.92 -2.66
C SER A 47 10.40 1.62 -3.41
N LEU A 48 9.21 1.03 -3.24
CA LEU A 48 8.79 -0.16 -3.99
C LEU A 48 8.97 0.03 -5.51
N ILE A 49 8.86 1.27 -5.98
CA ILE A 49 9.13 1.65 -7.38
C ILE A 49 10.56 1.33 -7.87
N ASN A 50 11.51 1.12 -6.95
CA ASN A 50 12.88 0.70 -7.26
C ASN A 50 12.99 -0.79 -7.60
N PHE A 51 11.93 -1.59 -7.42
CA PHE A 51 11.98 -2.99 -7.82
C PHE A 51 12.20 -3.11 -9.33
N PRO A 52 13.04 -4.07 -9.80
CA PRO A 52 13.39 -4.21 -11.21
C PRO A 52 12.21 -4.23 -12.17
N HIS A 53 11.10 -4.87 -11.76
CA HIS A 53 9.88 -4.97 -12.57
C HIS A 53 9.02 -3.68 -12.57
N LEU A 54 9.31 -2.71 -11.70
CA LEU A 54 8.65 -1.41 -11.58
C LEU A 54 9.52 -0.23 -12.05
N ILE A 55 10.82 -0.44 -12.30
CA ILE A 55 11.76 0.62 -12.72
C ILE A 55 11.30 1.35 -13.99
N ASN A 56 10.70 0.64 -14.94
CA ASN A 56 10.22 1.25 -16.18
C ASN A 56 9.03 2.21 -15.93
N ILE A 57 8.21 1.92 -14.92
CA ILE A 57 7.10 2.78 -14.47
C ILE A 57 7.65 3.97 -13.65
N LYS A 58 8.74 3.79 -12.91
CA LYS A 58 9.39 4.91 -12.19
C LYS A 58 9.65 6.10 -13.11
N LYS A 59 10.03 5.82 -14.35
CA LYS A 59 10.36 6.84 -15.36
C LYS A 59 9.14 7.64 -15.84
N THR A 60 7.92 7.09 -15.70
CA THR A 60 6.69 7.76 -16.12
C THR A 60 6.01 8.53 -14.98
N ILE A 61 6.30 8.18 -13.73
CA ILE A 61 5.71 8.83 -12.56
C ILE A 61 6.67 9.90 -12.01
N ASN A 62 6.41 11.17 -12.32
CA ASN A 62 7.22 12.31 -11.86
C ASN A 62 6.78 12.87 -10.48
N GLN A 63 6.09 12.07 -9.68
CA GLN A 63 5.46 12.48 -8.42
C GLN A 63 5.71 11.44 -7.33
N PRO A 64 5.61 11.80 -6.03
CA PRO A 64 5.77 10.84 -4.95
C PRO A 64 4.77 9.68 -5.09
N ILE A 65 5.23 8.49 -4.74
CA ILE A 65 4.50 7.24 -4.91
C ILE A 65 4.10 6.71 -3.55
N SER A 66 2.88 6.20 -3.45
CA SER A 66 2.39 5.52 -2.27
C SER A 66 1.90 4.12 -2.64
N ALA A 67 1.92 3.23 -1.64
CA ALA A 67 1.56 1.84 -1.84
C ALA A 67 0.66 1.33 -0.73
N ILE A 68 -0.30 0.51 -1.10
CA ILE A 68 -1.07 -0.32 -0.17
C ILE A 68 -0.46 -1.71 -0.22
N VAL A 69 -0.06 -2.26 0.93
CA VAL A 69 0.60 -3.57 1.02
C VAL A 69 -0.23 -4.49 1.91
N SER A 70 -0.35 -5.76 1.55
CA SER A 70 -1.08 -6.74 2.35
C SER A 70 -0.57 -8.17 2.14
N TYR A 71 -0.81 -9.04 3.12
CA TYR A 71 -0.68 -10.49 2.93
C TYR A 71 -1.79 -11.08 2.04
N ASN A 72 -2.86 -10.32 1.81
CA ASN A 72 -4.07 -10.80 1.17
C ASN A 72 -4.14 -10.36 -0.31
N LEU A 73 -3.92 -11.31 -1.23
CA LEU A 73 -4.03 -11.08 -2.68
C LEU A 73 -5.42 -10.58 -3.08
N HIS A 74 -6.48 -11.16 -2.52
CA HIS A 74 -7.85 -10.76 -2.85
C HIS A 74 -8.12 -9.31 -2.48
N PHE A 75 -7.54 -8.83 -1.38
CA PHE A 75 -7.66 -7.43 -0.99
C PHE A 75 -6.96 -6.50 -2.00
N ILE A 76 -5.73 -6.83 -2.41
CA ILE A 76 -5.00 -6.01 -3.39
C ILE A 76 -5.69 -6.02 -4.77
N ASN A 77 -6.21 -7.18 -5.20
CA ASN A 77 -7.00 -7.26 -6.42
C ASN A 77 -8.31 -6.46 -6.32
N TRP A 78 -8.95 -6.48 -5.15
CA TRP A 78 -10.14 -5.66 -4.91
C TRP A 78 -9.82 -4.16 -4.97
N ILE A 79 -8.71 -3.72 -4.40
CA ILE A 79 -8.21 -2.34 -4.54
C ILE A 79 -8.01 -2.01 -6.02
N LYS A 80 -7.34 -2.87 -6.79
CA LYS A 80 -7.13 -2.68 -8.24
C LYS A 80 -8.44 -2.47 -9.00
N LEU A 81 -9.49 -3.21 -8.67
CA LEU A 81 -10.81 -3.05 -9.28
C LEU A 81 -11.53 -1.79 -8.79
N ARG A 82 -11.34 -1.39 -7.53
CA ARG A 82 -12.05 -0.27 -6.91
C ARG A 82 -11.50 1.09 -7.33
N VAL A 83 -10.18 1.25 -7.37
CA VAL A 83 -9.52 2.52 -7.72
C VAL A 83 -8.90 2.51 -9.12
N GLY A 84 -8.86 1.37 -9.82
CA GLY A 84 -8.49 1.33 -11.24
C GLY A 84 -7.00 1.56 -11.55
N PHE A 85 -6.54 2.82 -11.49
CA PHE A 85 -5.22 3.27 -11.99
C PHE A 85 -4.03 2.97 -11.04
N VAL A 86 -4.09 1.83 -10.34
CA VAL A 86 -2.98 1.30 -9.54
C VAL A 86 -2.25 0.18 -10.25
N LEU A 87 -0.96 0.03 -9.97
CA LEU A 87 -0.15 -1.10 -10.41
C LEU A 87 -0.04 -2.10 -9.29
N VAL A 88 -0.22 -3.38 -9.61
CA VAL A 88 -0.15 -4.45 -8.61
C VAL A 88 1.06 -5.33 -8.82
N GLY A 89 1.57 -5.90 -7.74
CA GLY A 89 2.67 -6.84 -7.78
C GLY A 89 2.80 -7.61 -6.48
N GLU A 90 3.85 -8.42 -6.42
CA GLU A 90 4.18 -9.23 -5.26
C GLU A 90 5.66 -9.11 -4.92
N CYS A 91 5.98 -9.29 -3.64
CA CYS A 91 7.35 -9.35 -3.16
C CYS A 91 7.48 -10.43 -2.08
N TYR A 92 8.71 -10.93 -1.94
CA TYR A 92 9.05 -12.00 -1.01
C TYR A 92 10.11 -11.52 -0.02
N GLY A 93 9.90 -11.79 1.28
CA GLY A 93 10.90 -11.63 2.32
C GLY A 93 10.34 -11.16 3.66
N PRO A 94 11.16 -10.89 4.69
CA PRO A 94 10.68 -10.20 5.90
C PRO A 94 10.06 -8.84 5.53
N PRO A 95 9.16 -8.26 6.36
CA PRO A 95 8.61 -6.93 6.08
C PRO A 95 9.73 -5.98 5.64
N ILE A 96 10.85 -5.96 6.36
CA ILE A 96 12.04 -5.14 6.08
C ILE A 96 12.71 -5.31 4.70
N SER A 97 12.55 -6.42 3.97
CA SER A 97 13.15 -6.57 2.62
C SER A 97 12.18 -6.30 1.47
N CYS A 98 10.87 -6.38 1.74
CA CYS A 98 9.84 -5.78 0.91
C CYS A 98 9.70 -4.27 1.19
N TYR A 99 10.28 -3.80 2.29
CA TYR A 99 10.28 -2.41 2.71
C TYR A 99 11.62 -1.76 2.39
N ASP A 100 11.55 -0.45 2.24
CA ASP A 100 12.68 0.43 2.08
C ASP A 100 13.65 0.30 3.27
N ILE A 101 14.94 0.03 3.01
CA ILE A 101 16.00 -0.03 4.03
C ILE A 101 16.23 1.34 4.72
N ASN A 102 15.68 2.43 4.16
CA ASN A 102 15.84 3.81 4.66
C ASN A 102 14.60 4.41 5.34
N LEU A 103 13.57 3.63 5.66
CA LEU A 103 12.40 4.18 6.37
C LEU A 103 12.73 4.41 7.85
N ASN A 104 13.08 5.66 8.19
CA ASN A 104 12.88 6.19 9.54
C ASN A 104 11.47 5.80 10.01
N LYS A 105 11.35 5.33 11.26
CA LYS A 105 10.08 4.91 11.90
C LYS A 105 8.92 5.93 11.77
N SER A 106 9.20 7.17 11.35
CA SER A 106 8.24 8.25 11.11
C SER A 106 7.30 8.05 9.90
N ASN A 107 7.61 7.15 8.97
CA ASN A 107 6.84 6.97 7.72
C ASN A 107 5.94 5.72 7.74
N TYR A 108 5.88 5.01 8.86
CA TYR A 108 5.00 3.87 9.09
C TYR A 108 3.71 4.35 9.74
N TYR A 109 2.64 4.47 8.95
CA TYR A 109 1.31 4.60 9.53
C TYR A 109 0.68 3.22 9.61
N ARG A 110 0.80 2.59 10.78
CA ARG A 110 -0.24 1.64 11.19
C ARG A 110 -1.47 2.51 11.37
N TYR A 111 -2.48 2.32 10.52
CA TYR A 111 -3.66 3.19 10.43
C TYR A 111 -4.44 3.32 11.76
N ASP A 112 -4.09 2.52 12.76
CA ASP A 112 -4.52 2.68 14.15
C ASP A 112 -4.19 4.08 14.74
N ASN A 113 -3.23 4.84 14.16
CA ASN A 113 -2.79 6.16 14.64
C ASN A 113 -3.03 7.34 13.66
N LEU A 114 -3.77 7.15 12.56
CA LEU A 114 -4.17 8.26 11.68
C LEU A 114 -5.53 8.80 12.17
N ILE A 115 -5.47 9.80 13.06
CA ILE A 115 -6.56 10.78 13.15
C ILE A 115 -6.41 11.65 11.90
N ILE A 116 -7.47 11.69 11.09
CA ILE A 116 -7.64 12.64 9.99
C ILE A 116 -8.54 13.74 10.51
#